data_AF-A0A2E5NY17-F1
#
_entry.id   AF-A0A2E5NY17-F1
#
_cell.length_a   1.000
_cell.length_b   1.000
_cell.length_c   1.000
_cell.angle_alpha   90.00
_cell.angle_beta   90.00
_cell.angle_gamma   90.00
#
_symmetry.space_group_name_H-M   'P 1'
#
loop_
_entity.id
_entity.type
_entity.pdbx_description
1 polymer ?
#
loop_
_entity_poly.entity_id
_entity_poly.type
_entity_poly.pdbx_seq_one_letter_code
_entity_poly.pdbx_strand_id
1 'polypeptide(L)'
;VSSDLLSHYDLMPTILEITGVSPLEKLTNLPGASFVSSIIGQSGQEPKPVVVHDEYGQTRMIRTDSKKYVHRYPSGPNELWDLDNDPEETINQIGNPAFDQDISELRSRMEEWFGLYTEPERDGSRQNVKGKGQVGLIHDNKEAFAQDVQYLRDS
;
A
#
# COMPACT_ATOMS: atom_id res chain seq x y z
N VAL A 1 -18.39 -13.88 -9.07
CA VAL A 1 -17.14 -13.13 -8.83
C VAL A 1 -17.52 -11.90 -8.01
N SER A 2 -16.83 -11.62 -6.89
CA SER A 2 -17.08 -10.42 -6.08
C SER A 2 -16.31 -9.21 -6.64
N SER A 3 -16.85 -8.01 -6.46
CA SER A 3 -16.21 -6.73 -6.79
C SER A 3 -15.53 -6.06 -5.59
N ASP A 4 -15.50 -6.72 -4.43
CA ASP A 4 -14.95 -6.16 -3.20
C ASP A 4 -13.44 -5.87 -3.33
N LEU A 5 -13.02 -4.74 -2.77
CA LEU A 5 -11.61 -4.38 -2.64
C LEU A 5 -11.01 -5.02 -1.39
N LEU A 6 -10.35 -6.16 -1.59
CA LEU A 6 -9.68 -6.94 -0.54
C LEU A 6 -8.16 -6.82 -0.67
N SER A 7 -7.47 -6.86 0.47
CA SER A 7 -6.01 -6.85 0.55
C SER A 7 -5.46 -8.07 1.27
N HIS A 8 -4.15 -8.31 1.14
CA HIS A 8 -3.49 -9.43 1.80
C HIS A 8 -3.66 -9.42 3.33
N TYR A 9 -3.68 -8.23 3.94
CA TYR A 9 -3.87 -8.09 5.39
C TYR A 9 -5.26 -8.54 5.88
N ASP A 10 -6.21 -8.77 4.97
CA ASP A 10 -7.55 -9.29 5.29
C ASP A 10 -7.59 -10.81 5.48
N LEU A 11 -6.55 -11.52 5.04
CA LEU A 11 -6.48 -12.98 5.15
C LEU A 11 -6.47 -13.45 6.61
N MET A 12 -5.66 -12.81 7.45
CA MET A 12 -5.54 -13.20 8.86
C MET A 12 -6.88 -13.14 9.62
N PRO A 13 -7.60 -11.99 9.67
CA PRO A 13 -8.89 -11.93 10.35
C PRO A 13 -9.94 -12.87 9.72
N THR A 14 -9.89 -13.09 8.40
CA THR A 14 -10.77 -14.05 7.72
C THR A 14 -10.51 -15.50 8.17
N ILE A 15 -9.25 -15.92 8.26
CA ILE A 15 -8.87 -17.25 8.73
C ILE A 15 -9.28 -17.46 10.19
N LEU A 16 -9.05 -16.45 11.04
CA LEU A 16 -9.46 -16.52 12.46
C LEU A 16 -10.97 -16.68 12.60
N GLU A 17 -11.77 -15.95 11.81
CA GLU A 17 -13.23 -16.10 11.81
C GLU A 17 -13.67 -17.49 11.32
N ILE A 18 -13.11 -17.98 10.20
CA ILE A 18 -13.43 -19.31 9.65
C ILE A 18 -13.10 -20.43 10.65
N THR A 19 -11.98 -20.29 11.37
CA THR A 19 -11.49 -21.31 12.32
C THR A 19 -12.10 -21.19 13.71
N GLY A 20 -12.78 -20.08 14.01
CA GLY A 20 -13.30 -19.78 15.35
C GLY A 20 -12.22 -19.53 16.41
N VAL A 21 -10.98 -19.24 15.99
CA VAL A 21 -9.86 -18.95 16.90
C VAL A 21 -9.91 -17.47 17.28
N SER A 22 -9.92 -17.20 18.59
CA SER A 22 -9.85 -15.83 19.08
C SER A 22 -8.50 -15.18 18.73
N PRO A 23 -8.48 -13.94 18.21
CA PRO A 23 -7.24 -13.21 17.97
C PRO A 23 -6.46 -13.02 19.27
N LEU A 24 -5.14 -13.16 19.18
CA LEU A 24 -4.24 -12.72 20.25
C LEU A 24 -4.35 -11.20 20.40
N GLU A 25 -4.12 -10.66 21.60
CA GLU A 25 -4.18 -9.22 21.88
C GLU A 25 -3.32 -8.39 20.92
N LYS A 26 -2.13 -8.90 20.55
CA LYS A 26 -1.24 -8.25 19.56
C LYS A 26 -1.82 -8.15 18.14
N LEU A 27 -2.91 -8.84 17.84
CA LEU A 27 -3.56 -8.85 16.52
C LEU A 27 -4.80 -7.95 16.45
N THR A 28 -5.20 -7.29 17.55
CA THR A 28 -6.44 -6.51 17.59
C THR A 28 -6.36 -5.17 16.86
N ASN A 29 -5.16 -4.65 16.61
CA ASN A 29 -4.93 -3.34 16.00
C ASN A 29 -4.39 -3.41 14.56
N LEU A 30 -4.61 -4.54 13.87
CA LEU A 30 -4.20 -4.70 12.47
C LEU A 30 -5.25 -4.09 11.52
N PRO A 31 -4.86 -3.63 10.31
CA PRO A 31 -5.76 -2.94 9.38
C PRO A 31 -6.75 -3.86 8.65
N GLY A 32 -6.64 -5.17 8.86
CA GLY A 32 -7.44 -6.16 8.15
C GLY A 32 -8.85 -6.31 8.68
N ALA A 33 -9.78 -6.60 7.77
CA ALA A 33 -11.15 -6.98 8.09
C ALA A 33 -11.49 -8.32 7.44
N SER A 34 -12.27 -9.14 8.14
CA SER A 34 -12.71 -10.41 7.60
C SER A 34 -13.70 -10.21 6.44
N PHE A 35 -13.58 -11.04 5.40
CA PHE A 35 -14.49 -11.07 4.25
C PHE A 35 -15.26 -12.40 4.13
N VAL A 36 -15.46 -13.12 5.25
CA VAL A 36 -16.29 -14.35 5.29
C VAL A 36 -17.68 -14.11 4.70
N SER A 37 -18.28 -12.94 4.97
CA SER A 37 -19.55 -12.50 4.41
C SER A 37 -19.56 -12.56 2.87
N SER A 38 -18.49 -12.08 2.20
CA SER A 38 -18.32 -12.18 0.75
C SER A 38 -18.17 -13.63 0.28
N ILE A 39 -17.50 -14.49 1.05
CA ILE A 39 -17.33 -15.93 0.72
C ILE A 39 -18.69 -16.66 0.71
N ILE A 40 -19.57 -16.34 1.66
CA ILE A 40 -20.89 -16.99 1.79
C ILE A 40 -22.01 -16.28 1.00
N GLY A 41 -21.66 -15.30 0.16
CA GLY A 41 -22.60 -14.58 -0.69
C GLY A 41 -23.48 -13.55 0.04
N GLN A 42 -23.10 -13.17 1.27
CA GLN A 42 -23.74 -12.13 2.06
C GLN A 42 -23.00 -10.80 1.87
N SER A 43 -22.95 -10.31 0.64
CA SER A 43 -22.31 -9.04 0.30
C SER A 43 -23.01 -7.87 0.99
N GLY A 44 -22.25 -7.03 1.69
CA GLY A 44 -22.76 -5.85 2.39
C GLY A 44 -21.73 -5.13 3.24
N GLN A 45 -20.44 -5.38 3.01
CA GLN A 45 -19.37 -4.61 3.63
C GLN A 45 -19.30 -3.24 2.93
N GLU A 46 -19.12 -2.19 3.72
CA GLU A 46 -18.83 -0.86 3.17
C GLU A 46 -17.57 -0.92 2.30
N PRO A 47 -17.57 -0.29 1.11
CA PRO A 47 -16.38 -0.23 0.27
C PRO A 47 -15.22 0.40 1.05
N LYS A 48 -14.10 -0.31 1.14
CA LYS A 48 -12.87 0.21 1.73
C LYS A 48 -11.80 0.36 0.66
N PRO A 49 -10.94 1.38 0.74
CA PRO A 49 -9.79 1.47 -0.13
C PRO A 49 -8.80 0.31 0.17
N VAL A 50 -8.12 -0.14 -0.87
CA VAL A 50 -6.94 -1.00 -0.74
C VAL A 50 -5.72 -0.11 -0.62
N VAL A 51 -5.01 -0.22 0.49
CA VAL A 51 -3.76 0.50 0.72
C VAL A 51 -2.62 -0.51 0.64
N VAL A 52 -1.60 -0.23 -0.17
CA VAL A 52 -0.52 -1.18 -0.46
C VAL A 52 0.82 -0.54 -0.12
N HIS A 53 1.66 -1.31 0.58
CA HIS A 53 3.10 -1.11 0.57
C HIS A 53 3.65 -1.70 -0.73
N ASP A 54 4.36 -0.90 -1.51
CA ASP A 54 5.14 -1.44 -2.61
C ASP A 54 6.36 -2.19 -2.05
N GLU A 55 6.78 -3.25 -2.76
CA GLU A 55 7.97 -4.05 -2.46
C GLU A 55 9.25 -3.19 -2.42
N TYR A 56 9.26 -2.07 -3.16
CA TYR A 56 10.41 -1.18 -3.31
C TYR A 56 10.52 -0.04 -2.28
N GLY A 57 9.94 -0.22 -1.09
CA GLY A 57 10.20 0.55 0.14
C GLY A 57 9.71 2.00 0.15
N GLN A 58 10.14 2.81 -0.82
CA GLN A 58 9.85 4.24 -0.94
C GLN A 58 8.57 4.55 -1.73
N THR A 59 7.79 3.54 -2.10
CA THR A 59 6.53 3.72 -2.83
C THR A 59 5.35 3.27 -1.99
N ARG A 60 4.30 4.10 -1.96
CA ARG A 60 3.03 3.83 -1.30
C ARG A 60 1.90 3.98 -2.31
N MET A 61 0.84 3.19 -2.16
CA MET A 61 -0.33 3.26 -3.05
C MET A 61 -1.63 3.18 -2.25
N ILE A 62 -2.61 3.97 -2.66
CA ILE A 62 -4.01 3.83 -2.26
C ILE A 62 -4.89 3.68 -3.49
N ARG A 63 -5.76 2.67 -3.48
CA ARG A 63 -6.72 2.37 -4.54
C ARG A 63 -8.14 2.35 -3.96
N THR A 64 -9.03 3.04 -4.64
CA THR A 64 -10.48 3.00 -4.47
C THR A 64 -11.11 2.24 -5.64
N ASP A 65 -12.42 2.22 -5.72
CA ASP A 65 -13.17 1.68 -6.85
C ASP A 65 -12.87 2.44 -8.16
N SER A 66 -12.78 3.76 -8.06
CA SER A 66 -12.74 4.71 -9.18
C SER A 66 -11.37 5.31 -9.43
N LYS A 67 -10.46 5.28 -8.45
CA LYS A 67 -9.14 5.94 -8.56
C LYS A 67 -8.02 5.16 -7.90
N LYS A 68 -6.81 5.32 -8.42
CA LYS A 68 -5.57 4.83 -7.80
C LYS A 68 -4.52 5.93 -7.75
N TYR A 69 -3.91 6.12 -6.59
CA TYR A 69 -2.85 7.09 -6.36
C TYR A 69 -1.57 6.38 -5.92
N VAL A 70 -0.45 6.70 -6.56
CA VAL A 70 0.88 6.16 -6.24
C VAL A 70 1.80 7.31 -5.85
N HIS A 71 2.38 7.21 -4.66
CA HIS A 71 3.32 8.19 -4.13
C HIS A 71 4.72 7.59 -4.06
N ARG A 72 5.71 8.28 -4.63
CA ARG A 72 7.12 7.88 -4.59
C ARG A 72 7.93 8.90 -3.81
N TYR A 73 8.49 8.49 -2.68
CA TYR A 73 9.38 9.34 -1.90
C TYR A 73 10.81 9.34 -2.48
N PRO A 74 11.58 10.41 -2.24
CA PRO A 74 11.17 11.68 -1.64
C PRO A 74 10.55 12.67 -2.65
N SER A 75 10.70 12.43 -3.95
CA SER A 75 10.52 13.47 -4.98
C SER A 75 9.62 13.07 -6.14
N GLY A 76 8.96 11.92 -6.09
CA GLY A 76 8.18 11.41 -7.20
C GLY A 76 9.05 10.79 -8.32
N PRO A 77 8.54 10.77 -9.56
CA PRO A 77 7.22 11.24 -9.96
C PRO A 77 6.10 10.41 -9.34
N ASN A 78 5.03 11.08 -8.92
CA ASN A 78 3.81 10.44 -8.43
C ASN A 78 2.88 10.10 -9.60
N GLU A 79 1.87 9.29 -9.35
CA GLU A 79 0.86 8.92 -10.35
C GLU A 79 -0.55 9.04 -9.80
N LEU A 80 -1.49 9.39 -10.67
CA LEU A 80 -2.92 9.24 -10.46
C LEU A 80 -3.53 8.56 -11.67
N TRP A 81 -4.37 7.55 -11.42
CA TRP A 81 -5.10 6.80 -12.44
C TRP A 81 -6.60 6.92 -12.18
N ASP A 82 -7.33 7.29 -13.24
CA ASP A 82 -8.80 7.37 -13.26
C ASP A 82 -9.36 6.05 -13.76
N LEU A 83 -9.73 5.17 -12.83
CA LEU A 83 -10.14 3.80 -13.14
C LEU A 83 -11.56 3.72 -13.75
N ASP A 84 -12.37 4.76 -13.59
CA ASP A 84 -13.70 4.82 -14.19
C ASP A 84 -13.60 5.02 -15.72
N ASN A 85 -12.67 5.88 -16.15
CA ASN A 85 -12.51 6.24 -17.56
C ASN A 85 -11.32 5.54 -18.24
N ASP A 86 -10.33 5.09 -17.48
CA ASP A 86 -9.09 4.45 -17.94
C ASP A 86 -8.70 3.28 -17.01
N PRO A 87 -9.50 2.20 -17.00
CA PRO A 87 -9.25 1.03 -16.14
C PRO A 87 -7.93 0.31 -16.46
N GLU A 88 -7.38 0.53 -17.66
CA GLU A 88 -6.10 -0.05 -18.12
C GLU A 88 -4.89 0.82 -17.74
N GLU A 89 -5.09 1.90 -16.99
CA GLU A 89 -4.04 2.77 -16.44
C GLU A 89 -3.07 3.28 -17.51
N THR A 90 -3.60 3.75 -18.65
CA THR A 90 -2.82 4.17 -19.80
C THR A 90 -2.41 5.64 -19.76
N ILE A 91 -3.12 6.49 -19.00
CA ILE A 91 -2.90 7.92 -18.93
C ILE A 91 -2.71 8.36 -17.47
N ASN A 92 -1.49 8.78 -17.12
CA ASN A 92 -1.20 9.33 -15.80
C ASN A 92 -1.77 10.74 -15.67
N GLN A 93 -2.71 10.92 -14.74
CA GLN A 93 -3.43 12.17 -14.47
C GLN A 93 -2.76 13.08 -13.43
N ILE A 94 -1.55 12.76 -12.94
CA ILE A 94 -0.91 13.48 -11.83
C ILE A 94 -0.73 15.00 -12.08
N GLY A 95 -0.62 15.43 -13.34
CA GLY A 95 -0.48 16.84 -13.73
C GLY A 95 -1.76 17.49 -14.23
N ASN A 96 -2.89 16.80 -14.18
CA ASN A 96 -4.18 17.29 -14.68
C ASN A 96 -4.91 18.06 -13.56
N PRO A 97 -5.13 19.39 -13.70
CA PRO A 97 -5.75 20.20 -12.66
C PRO A 97 -7.17 19.76 -12.28
N ALA A 98 -7.86 19.03 -13.15
CA ALA A 98 -9.20 18.50 -12.86
C ALA A 98 -9.19 17.52 -11.67
N PHE A 99 -8.05 16.90 -11.38
CA PHE A 99 -7.91 15.90 -10.32
C PHE A 99 -7.15 16.41 -9.09
N ASP A 100 -6.81 17.70 -8.99
CA ASP A 100 -6.01 18.25 -7.88
C ASP A 100 -6.63 17.94 -6.50
N GLN A 101 -7.96 18.02 -6.40
CA GLN A 101 -8.67 17.69 -5.17
C GLN A 101 -8.59 16.20 -4.84
N ASP A 102 -8.79 15.31 -5.83
CA ASP A 102 -8.67 13.87 -5.65
C ASP A 102 -7.26 13.46 -5.21
N ILE A 103 -6.22 14.06 -5.83
CA ILE A 103 -4.82 13.82 -5.48
C ILE A 103 -4.57 14.19 -4.01
N SER A 104 -5.04 15.37 -3.60
CA SER A 104 -4.89 15.82 -2.22
C SER A 104 -5.61 14.91 -1.23
N GLU A 105 -6.85 14.50 -1.54
CA GLU A 105 -7.64 13.63 -0.68
C GLU A 105 -7.01 12.25 -0.53
N LEU A 106 -6.68 11.59 -1.65
CA LEU A 106 -6.09 10.25 -1.65
C LEU A 106 -4.73 10.26 -0.96
N ARG A 107 -3.91 11.29 -1.16
CA ARG A 107 -2.65 11.46 -0.44
C ARG A 107 -2.90 11.55 1.07
N SER A 108 -3.81 12.39 1.53
CA SER A 108 -4.12 12.55 2.96
C SER A 108 -4.60 11.24 3.58
N ARG A 109 -5.55 10.54 2.93
CA ARG A 109 -6.08 9.25 3.40
C ARG A 109 -5.00 8.18 3.47
N MET A 110 -4.10 8.15 2.49
CA MET A 110 -2.96 7.24 2.48
C MET A 110 -2.01 7.55 3.65
N GLU A 111 -1.60 8.81 3.82
CA GLU A 111 -0.69 9.18 4.93
C GLU A 111 -1.31 8.91 6.31
N GLU A 112 -2.61 9.13 6.47
CA GLU A 112 -3.34 8.79 7.71
C GLU A 112 -3.29 7.29 7.97
N TRP A 113 -3.60 6.47 6.96
CA TRP A 113 -3.55 5.02 7.08
C TRP A 113 -2.14 4.53 7.47
N PHE A 114 -1.10 5.01 6.78
CA PHE A 114 0.28 4.65 7.13
C PHE A 114 0.68 5.18 8.52
N GLY A 115 0.20 6.36 8.92
CA GLY A 115 0.41 6.90 10.27
C GLY A 115 -0.15 6.02 11.39
N LEU A 116 -1.24 5.28 11.12
CA LEU A 116 -1.85 4.37 12.08
C LEU A 116 -1.17 3.00 12.14
N TYR A 117 -0.72 2.48 10.99
CA TYR A 117 -0.34 1.06 10.87
C TYR A 117 1.14 0.80 10.59
N THR A 118 1.94 1.82 10.27
CA THR A 118 3.38 1.64 10.07
C THR A 118 4.11 1.52 11.40
N GLU A 119 4.92 0.47 11.53
CA GLU A 119 5.93 0.36 12.59
C GLU A 119 7.10 1.32 12.27
N PRO A 120 7.38 2.36 13.08
CA PRO A 120 8.37 3.39 12.73
C PRO A 120 9.77 2.84 12.45
N GLU A 121 10.18 1.80 13.19
CA GLU A 121 11.49 1.14 13.06
C GLU A 121 11.62 0.32 11.75
N ARG A 122 10.50 0.09 11.04
CA ARG A 122 10.42 -0.70 9.80
C ARG A 122 9.83 0.09 8.64
N ASP A 123 9.75 1.42 8.76
CA ASP A 123 9.18 2.28 7.72
C ASP A 123 10.07 2.29 6.47
N GLY A 124 9.67 1.53 5.46
CA GLY A 124 10.35 1.41 4.17
C GLY A 124 10.50 2.75 3.44
N SER A 125 9.63 3.74 3.71
CA SER A 125 9.68 5.03 3.04
C SER A 125 10.93 5.84 3.38
N ARG A 126 11.61 5.48 4.47
CA ARG A 126 12.83 6.11 4.97
C ARG A 126 14.08 5.32 4.57
N GLN A 127 13.92 4.19 3.90
CA GLN A 127 15.03 3.31 3.54
C GLN A 127 15.54 3.66 2.13
N ASN A 128 16.85 3.81 2.00
CA ASN A 128 17.49 4.09 0.71
C ASN A 128 17.67 2.80 -0.12
N VAL A 129 16.55 2.26 -0.61
CA VAL A 129 16.51 1.04 -1.41
C VAL A 129 16.97 1.34 -2.84
N LYS A 130 18.10 0.74 -3.25
CA LYS A 130 18.67 0.88 -4.61
C LYS A 130 18.46 -0.34 -5.51
N GLY A 131 17.62 -1.29 -5.09
CA GLY A 131 17.32 -2.51 -5.87
C GLY A 131 18.42 -3.58 -5.88
N LYS A 132 19.47 -3.44 -5.05
CA LYS A 132 20.58 -4.41 -4.91
C LYS A 132 20.32 -5.54 -3.89
N GLY A 133 19.11 -5.60 -3.38
CA GLY A 133 18.71 -6.57 -2.35
C GLY A 133 19.03 -6.12 -0.92
N GLN A 134 18.43 -6.83 0.02
CA GLN A 134 18.62 -6.66 1.45
C GLN A 134 19.76 -7.57 1.92
N VAL A 135 20.76 -7.00 2.60
CA VAL A 135 21.97 -7.69 3.07
C VAL A 135 21.98 -7.95 4.58
N GLY A 136 20.99 -7.41 5.30
CA GLY A 136 20.84 -7.61 6.75
C GLY A 136 19.47 -7.17 7.25
N LEU A 137 19.18 -7.42 8.53
CA LEU A 137 17.95 -6.93 9.17
C LEU A 137 18.02 -5.41 9.34
N ILE A 138 16.87 -4.74 9.20
CA ILE A 138 16.76 -3.27 9.29
C ILE A 138 17.25 -2.75 10.65
N HIS A 139 17.13 -3.55 11.72
CA HIS A 139 17.54 -3.17 13.07
C HIS A 139 18.99 -3.55 13.43
N ASP A 140 19.66 -4.39 12.64
CA ASP A 140 20.97 -4.96 13.01
C ASP A 140 22.16 -4.20 12.42
N ASN A 141 21.97 -3.38 11.38
CA ASN A 141 23.07 -2.71 10.68
C ASN A 141 22.72 -1.28 10.26
N LYS A 142 23.75 -0.42 10.17
CA LYS A 142 23.61 0.94 9.61
C LYS A 142 23.21 0.95 8.12
N GLU A 143 23.43 -0.14 7.40
CA GLU A 143 23.12 -0.29 5.98
C GLU A 143 22.51 -1.67 5.69
N ALA A 144 21.21 -1.82 5.95
CA ALA A 144 20.47 -3.07 5.68
C ALA A 144 20.32 -3.40 4.18
N PHE A 145 20.61 -2.44 3.30
CA PHE A 145 20.49 -2.55 1.85
C PHE A 145 21.81 -2.18 1.18
N ALA A 146 22.25 -2.97 0.20
CA ALA A 146 23.50 -2.73 -0.53
C ALA A 146 23.49 -1.37 -1.26
N GLN A 147 24.58 -0.61 -1.13
CA GLN A 147 24.69 0.78 -1.59
C GLN A 147 25.65 1.00 -2.77
N ASP A 148 26.41 -0.03 -3.15
CA ASP A 148 27.42 -0.05 -4.21
C ASP A 148 26.76 0.01 -5.60
N VAL A 149 26.48 1.23 -6.06
CA VAL A 149 26.02 1.48 -7.43
C VAL A 149 27.08 2.27 -8.17
N GLN A 150 27.59 1.69 -9.25
CA GLN A 150 28.41 2.37 -10.24
C GLN A 150 27.60 2.40 -11.54
N TYR A 151 27.20 3.59 -12.00
CA TYR A 151 26.51 3.71 -13.28
C TYR A 151 27.55 3.64 -14.39
N LEU A 152 27.19 3.06 -15.55
CA LEU A 152 28.04 3.06 -16.74
C LEU A 152 28.38 4.47 -17.25
N ARG A 153 27.60 5.49 -16.85
CA ARG A 153 27.90 6.89 -17.15
C ARG A 153 29.01 7.48 -16.25
N ASP A 154 29.29 6.83 -15.13
CA ASP A 154 30.25 7.25 -14.10
C ASP A 154 31.59 6.47 -14.22
N SER A 155 31.73 5.64 -15.26
CA SER A 155 32.92 4.84 -15.60
C SER A 155 33.68 5.38 -16.79
#